data_AF-A0A8X7WPU4-F1
#
_entry.id   AF-A0A8X7WPU4-F1
#
_cell.length_a   1.000
_cell.length_b   1.000
_cell.length_c   1.000
_cell.angle_alpha   90.00
_cell.angle_beta   90.00
_cell.angle_gamma   90.00
#
_symmetry.space_group_name_H-M   'P 1'
#
loop_
_entity.id
_entity.type
_entity.pdbx_description
1 polymer ?
#
loop_
_entity_poly.entity_id
_entity_poly.type
_entity_poly.pdbx_seq_one_letter_code
_entity_poly.pdbx_strand_id
1 'polypeptide(L)' 'MASTEGLVPITRAFLASYYDKYPFPPLSDDVSRLYSDMASLIQLLALQSPPSQGFRSHYITVCFLFV' A
#
# COMPACT_ATOMS: atom_id res chain seq x y z
N MET A 1 33.23 -23.30 8.55
CA MET A 1 32.05 -23.37 9.43
C MET A 1 31.76 -21.94 9.90
N ALA A 2 30.72 -21.29 9.39
CA ALA A 2 30.35 -19.95 9.86
C ALA A 2 29.50 -20.12 11.13
N SER A 3 29.96 -19.56 12.25
CA SER A 3 29.28 -19.67 13.54
C SER A 3 27.99 -18.85 13.50
N THR A 4 26.85 -19.54 13.55
CA THR A 4 25.52 -18.94 13.75
C THR A 4 25.28 -18.60 15.23
N GLU A 5 26.33 -18.65 16.05
CA GLU A 5 26.31 -18.39 17.48
C GLU A 5 26.00 -16.91 17.73
N GLY A 6 24.83 -16.65 18.31
CA GLY A 6 24.31 -15.30 18.55
C GLY A 6 23.32 -14.78 17.50
N LEU A 7 23.07 -15.51 16.42
CA LEU A 7 22.02 -15.15 15.47
C LEU A 7 20.66 -15.66 15.98
N VAL A 8 19.76 -14.72 16.30
CA VAL A 8 18.37 -15.07 16.60
C VAL A 8 17.69 -15.44 15.28
N PRO A 9 17.03 -16.60 15.20
CA PRO A 9 16.28 -16.96 14.00
C PRO A 9 15.19 -15.93 13.74
N ILE A 10 15.04 -15.52 12.46
CA ILE A 10 13.95 -14.64 12.03
C ILE A 10 12.65 -15.42 12.14
N THR A 11 12.06 -15.37 13.33
CA THR A 11 10.80 -16.01 13.67
C THR A 11 9.71 -14.95 13.78
N ARG A 12 8.46 -15.38 13.55
CA ARG A 12 7.28 -14.53 13.73
C ARG A 12 7.21 -13.96 15.15
N ALA A 13 7.58 -14.75 16.16
CA ALA A 13 7.60 -14.31 17.56
C ALA A 13 8.65 -13.23 17.82
N PHE A 14 9.87 -13.40 17.28
CA PHE A 14 10.91 -12.38 17.37
C PHE A 14 10.47 -11.08 16.69
N LEU A 15 9.97 -11.14 15.46
CA LEU A 15 9.49 -9.96 14.73
C LEU A 15 8.36 -9.24 15.47
N ALA A 16 7.38 -9.96 16.02
CA ALA A 16 6.31 -9.37 16.82
C ALA A 16 6.88 -8.57 18.01
N SER A 17 7.71 -9.22 18.84
CA SER A 17 8.35 -8.56 19.99
C SER A 17 9.30 -7.42 19.61
N TYR A 18 9.85 -7.47 18.40
CA TYR A 18 10.73 -6.43 17.85
C TYR A 18 9.91 -5.19 17.45
N TYR A 19 8.82 -5.38 16.70
CA TYR A 19 7.95 -4.27 16.27
C TYR A 19 7.15 -3.67 17.42
N ASP A 20 6.87 -4.42 18.50
CA ASP A 20 6.28 -3.87 19.73
C ASP A 20 7.12 -2.73 20.35
N LYS A 21 8.44 -2.74 20.13
CA LYS A 21 9.36 -1.69 20.65
C LYS A 21 9.35 -0.42 19.79
N TYR A 22 8.85 -0.49 18.57
CA TYR A 22 8.85 0.62 17.61
C TYR A 22 7.40 0.94 17.23
N PRO A 23 6.65 1.65 18.10
CA PRO A 23 5.31 2.07 17.78
C PRO A 23 5.37 2.94 16.52
N PHE A 24 4.56 2.59 15.53
CA PHE A 24 4.46 3.40 14.33
C PHE A 24 3.83 4.74 14.72
N PRO A 25 4.48 5.88 14.42
CA PRO A 25 3.80 7.15 14.56
C PRO A 25 2.55 7.14 13.67
N PRO A 26 1.47 7.82 14.07
CA PRO A 26 0.32 7.97 13.21
C PRO A 26 0.77 8.56 11.87
N LEU A 27 0.18 8.07 10.78
CA LEU A 27 0.43 8.64 9.45
C LEU A 27 0.14 10.15 9.49
N SER A 28 0.96 10.94 8.78
CA SER A 28 0.72 12.37 8.64
C SER A 28 -0.65 12.64 8.05
N ASP A 29 -1.34 13.68 8.53
CA ASP A 29 -2.60 14.16 7.96
C ASP A 29 -2.47 14.50 6.46
N ASP A 30 -1.25 14.80 6.01
CA ASP A 30 -0.93 15.05 4.61
C ASP A 30 -1.18 13.83 3.72
N VAL A 31 -1.09 12.61 4.25
CA VAL A 31 -1.35 11.39 3.46
C VAL A 31 -2.83 11.31 3.07
N SER A 32 -3.74 11.69 3.97
CA SER A 32 -5.18 11.76 3.69
C SER A 32 -5.51 12.82 2.64
N ARG A 33 -4.80 13.95 2.69
CA ARG A 33 -4.93 15.03 1.69
C ARG A 33 -4.43 14.57 0.33
N LEU A 34 -3.22 14.01 0.28
CA LEU A 34 -2.63 13.47 -0.93
C LEU A 34 -3.52 12.39 -1.56
N TYR A 35 -4.09 11.50 -0.74
CA TYR A 35 -5.04 10.49 -1.19
C TYR A 35 -6.29 11.13 -1.83
N SER A 36 -6.86 12.14 -1.17
CA SER A 36 -8.02 12.87 -1.69
C SER A 36 -7.71 13.56 -3.02
N ASP A 37 -6.54 14.18 -3.14
CA ASP A 37 -6.07 14.82 -4.36
C ASP A 37 -5.89 13.79 -5.49
N MET A 38 -5.23 12.67 -5.21
CA MET A 38 -5.08 11.58 -6.19
C MET A 38 -6.44 11.02 -6.63
N ALA A 39 -7.38 10.80 -5.70
CA ALA A 39 -8.73 10.34 -6.01
C ALA A 39 -9.46 11.35 -6.91
N SER A 40 -9.35 12.65 -6.63
CA SER A 40 -9.96 13.70 -7.46
C SER A 40 -9.37 13.73 -8.87
N LEU A 41 -8.06 13.56 -9.01
CA LEU A 41 -7.38 13.53 -10.31
C LEU A 41 -7.80 12.30 -11.13
N ILE A 42 -7.94 11.14 -10.49
CA ILE A 42 -8.43 9.91 -11.15
C ILE A 42 -9.87 10.10 -11.64
N GLN A 43 -10.74 10.68 -10.82
CA GLN A 43 -12.13 10.96 -11.21
C GLN A 43 -12.20 11.95 -12.35
N LEU A 44 -11.40 13.03 -12.28
CA LEU A 44 -11.29 13.98 -13.37
C LEU A 44 -10.85 13.24 -14.64
N LEU A 45 -9.75 12.48 -14.60
CA LEU A 45 -9.25 11.74 -15.76
C LEU A 45 -10.30 10.79 -16.36
N ALA A 46 -11.07 10.09 -15.52
CA ALA A 46 -12.15 9.21 -15.95
C ALA A 46 -13.30 9.96 -16.63
N LEU A 47 -13.58 11.21 -16.25
CA LEU A 47 -14.60 12.05 -16.86
C LEU A 47 -14.16 12.66 -18.21
N GLN A 48 -12.86 12.93 -18.39
CA GLN A 48 -12.30 13.52 -19.63
C GLN A 48 -11.91 12.45 -20.66
N SER A 49 -11.71 11.20 -20.26
CA SER A 49 -11.69 10.10 -21.21
C SER A 49 -13.12 9.83 -21.67
N PRO A 50 -13.47 9.99 -22.97
CA PRO A 50 -14.71 9.38 -23.45
C PRO A 50 -14.67 7.89 -23.11
N PRO A 51 -15.80 7.23 -22.81
CA PRO A 51 -15.82 5.78 -22.70
C PRO A 51 -15.47 5.23 -24.08
N SER A 52 -14.18 5.01 -24.35
CA SER A 52 -13.74 4.26 -25.51
C SER A 52 -14.22 2.83 -25.27
N GLN A 53 -15.44 2.56 -25.71
CA GLN A 53 -15.98 1.23 -25.90
C GLN A 53 -15.00 0.49 -26.80
N GLY A 54 -14.09 -0.26 -26.22
CA GLY A 54 -13.09 -0.97 -27.00
C GLY A 54 -11.82 -1.18 -26.21
N PHE A 55 -11.83 -2.26 -25.44
CA PHE A 55 -10.67 -2.87 -24.79
C PHE A 55 -10.14 -2.09 -23.58
N ARG A 56 -9.83 -2.84 -22.50
CA ARG A 56 -9.08 -2.41 -21.30
C ARG A 56 -9.83 -2.00 -20.02
N SER A 57 -11.13 -2.24 -19.90
CA SER A 57 -11.87 -2.01 -18.63
C SER A 57 -11.66 -3.07 -17.52
N HIS A 58 -10.97 -4.19 -17.82
CA HIS A 58 -10.88 -5.31 -16.88
C HIS A 58 -9.65 -5.33 -15.95
N TYR A 59 -8.63 -4.48 -16.14
CA TYR A 59 -7.47 -4.48 -15.22
C TYR A 59 -7.50 -3.34 -14.20
N ILE A 60 -8.18 -2.22 -14.49
CA ILE A 60 -8.29 -1.08 -13.56
C ILE A 60 -9.32 -1.36 -12.46
N THR A 61 -10.44 -2.00 -12.79
CA THR A 61 -11.47 -2.37 -11.80
C THR A 61 -10.99 -3.43 -10.82
N VAL A 62 -10.11 -4.35 -11.24
CA VAL A 62 -9.58 -5.42 -10.36
C VAL A 62 -8.58 -4.85 -9.34
N CYS A 63 -7.86 -3.77 -9.66
CA CYS A 63 -6.98 -3.11 -8.70
C CYS A 63 -7.73 -2.37 -7.58
N PHE A 64 -8.94 -1.86 -7.85
CA PHE A 64 -9.74 -1.11 -6.86
C PHE A 64 -10.60 -1.99 -5.95
N LEU A 65 -10.84 -3.26 -6.31
CA LEU A 65 -11.69 -4.17 -5.53
C LEU A 65 -10.91 -5.01 -4.49
N PHE A 66 -9.58 -4.87 -4.40
CA PHE A 66 -8.72 -5.67 -3.52
C PHE A 66 -7.97 -4.84 -2.46
N VAL A 67 -8.39 -3.59 -2.22
CA VAL A 67 -7.92 -2.75 -1.10
C VAL A 67 -9.05 -2.55 -0.10
#